data_AF-A0A961UDG4-F1
#
_entry.id   AF-A0A961UDG4-F1
#
_cell.length_a   1.000
_cell.length_b   1.000
_cell.length_c   1.000
_cell.angle_alpha   90.00
_cell.angle_beta   90.00
_cell.angle_gamma   90.00
#
_symmetry.space_group_name_H-M   'P 1'
#
loop_
_entity.id
_entity.type
_entity.pdbx_description
1 polymer ?
#
loop_
_entity_poly.entity_id
_entity_poly.type
_entity_poly.pdbx_seq_one_letter_code
_entity_poly.pdbx_strand_id
1 'polypeptide(L)'
;MRKALSGVAITLALAGCNASTSETTTPASPPPANYKAAVVNYVKTTFFDPYSIRDASISQPVYRQGIYDGTNIVAYRGWAVCLRANAKNRMGAYTGLNYSLLLFKGDVVELSLSGPTTQPQVNNHCKDVPLEPFPEIESTN
;
A
#
# COMPACT_ATOMS: atom_id res chain seq x y z
N MET A 1 33.65 -53.38 46.21
CA MET A 1 32.73 -54.17 45.35
C MET A 1 31.30 -53.86 45.76
N ARG A 2 30.39 -53.77 44.76
CA ARG A 2 28.90 -53.73 44.82
C ARG A 2 28.29 -52.31 44.92
N LYS A 3 27.80 -51.77 43.79
CA LYS A 3 26.39 -51.70 43.31
C LYS A 3 25.75 -50.34 43.71
N ALA A 4 24.93 -49.61 42.96
CA ALA A 4 24.46 -49.62 41.57
C ALA A 4 23.56 -48.36 41.37
N LEU A 5 23.25 -48.04 40.10
CA LEU A 5 22.02 -47.41 39.57
C LEU A 5 21.71 -45.88 39.67
N SER A 6 21.62 -45.28 38.48
CA SER A 6 20.44 -44.58 37.88
C SER A 6 20.01 -43.15 38.26
N GLY A 7 19.77 -42.37 37.18
CA GLY A 7 18.69 -41.36 37.04
C GLY A 7 19.19 -39.93 36.76
N VAL A 8 19.35 -39.47 35.50
CA VAL A 8 18.35 -38.85 34.58
C VAL A 8 17.51 -37.73 35.21
N ALA A 9 17.66 -36.49 34.71
CA ALA A 9 16.61 -35.48 34.42
C ALA A 9 17.30 -34.12 34.12
N ILE A 10 17.46 -33.67 32.87
CA ILE A 10 16.50 -32.91 32.05
C ILE A 10 15.95 -31.68 32.76
N THR A 11 16.34 -30.47 32.31
CA THR A 11 15.56 -29.22 32.24
C THR A 11 16.50 -28.10 31.74
N LEU A 12 16.19 -27.15 30.85
CA LEU A 12 15.03 -26.85 30.01
C LEU A 12 15.60 -25.80 29.01
N ALA A 13 15.78 -26.15 27.73
CA ALA A 13 16.09 -25.17 26.70
C ALA A 13 14.80 -24.44 26.33
N LEU A 14 14.58 -23.24 26.88
CA LEU A 14 13.52 -22.35 26.41
C LEU A 14 13.95 -21.76 25.05
N ALA A 15 13.79 -22.55 23.98
CA ALA A 15 13.69 -22.03 22.63
C ALA A 15 12.34 -21.31 22.52
N GLY A 16 12.33 -20.01 22.82
CA GLY A 16 11.18 -19.13 22.54
C GLY A 16 11.01 -19.02 21.04
N CYS A 17 10.21 -19.91 20.46
CA CYS A 17 9.71 -19.77 19.09
C CYS A 17 8.69 -18.63 19.11
N ASN A 18 9.15 -17.39 18.89
CA ASN A 18 8.28 -16.28 18.54
C ASN A 18 7.81 -16.50 17.10
N ALA A 19 6.83 -17.40 16.93
CA ALA A 19 6.01 -17.44 15.73
C ALA A 19 5.12 -16.20 15.77
N SER A 20 5.58 -15.10 15.14
CA SER A 20 4.72 -13.97 14.82
C SER A 20 3.63 -14.46 13.86
N THR A 21 2.48 -14.84 14.41
CA THR A 21 1.27 -15.06 13.63
C THR A 21 0.86 -13.74 13.02
N SER A 22 1.23 -13.53 11.76
CA SER A 22 0.62 -12.50 10.93
C SER A 22 -0.88 -12.80 10.88
N GLU A 23 -1.67 -11.99 11.60
CA GLU A 23 -3.13 -12.06 11.51
C GLU A 23 -3.52 -11.89 10.05
N THR A 24 -3.90 -12.99 9.42
CA THR A 24 -4.48 -12.97 8.07
C THR A 24 -5.87 -12.38 8.24
N THR A 25 -5.95 -11.06 8.20
CA THR A 25 -7.21 -10.35 8.12
C THR A 25 -7.81 -10.70 6.77
N THR A 26 -8.71 -11.68 6.75
CA THR A 26 -9.45 -12.05 5.55
C THR A 26 -10.23 -10.83 5.08
N PRO A 27 -9.98 -10.32 3.86
CA PRO A 27 -10.74 -9.22 3.30
C PRO A 27 -12.22 -9.61 3.23
N ALA A 28 -13.11 -8.75 3.69
CA ALA A 28 -14.55 -8.98 3.62
C ALA A 28 -15.09 -8.98 2.17
N SER A 29 -14.29 -8.53 1.20
CA SER A 29 -14.61 -8.45 -0.22
C SER A 29 -13.41 -8.84 -1.07
N PRO A 30 -13.62 -9.40 -2.28
CA PRO A 30 -12.53 -9.66 -3.22
C PRO A 30 -11.83 -8.34 -3.62
N PRO A 31 -10.55 -8.41 -4.04
CA PRO A 31 -9.86 -7.25 -4.58
C PRO A 31 -10.58 -6.72 -5.83
N PRO A 32 -10.51 -5.40 -6.10
CA PRO A 32 -11.14 -4.81 -7.27
C PRO A 32 -10.56 -5.42 -8.55
N ALA A 33 -11.42 -5.96 -9.41
CA ALA A 33 -11.00 -6.66 -10.63
C ALA A 33 -10.43 -5.66 -11.65
N ASN A 34 -11.02 -4.46 -11.73
CA ASN A 34 -10.69 -3.45 -12.73
C ASN A 34 -9.93 -2.25 -12.15
N TYR A 35 -9.14 -2.45 -11.09
CA TYR A 35 -8.49 -1.35 -10.37
C TYR A 35 -7.65 -0.45 -11.28
N LYS A 36 -6.91 -1.00 -12.25
CA LYS A 36 -6.10 -0.20 -13.19
C LYS A 36 -6.95 0.80 -13.97
N ALA A 37 -8.09 0.37 -14.51
CA ALA A 37 -9.01 1.23 -15.24
C ALA A 37 -9.60 2.33 -14.33
N ALA A 38 -9.92 1.98 -13.09
CA ALA A 38 -10.38 2.95 -12.09
C ALA A 38 -9.30 3.99 -11.75
N VAL A 39 -8.03 3.58 -11.64
CA VAL A 39 -6.89 4.49 -11.45
C VAL A 39 -6.69 5.41 -12.66
N VAL A 40 -6.78 4.89 -13.90
CA VAL A 40 -6.75 5.72 -15.11
C VAL A 40 -7.85 6.78 -15.08
N ASN A 41 -9.06 6.39 -14.69
CA ASN A 41 -10.19 7.32 -14.59
C ASN A 41 -9.97 8.36 -13.49
N TYR A 42 -9.45 7.95 -12.33
CA TYR A 42 -9.08 8.86 -11.24
C TYR A 42 -8.07 9.93 -11.72
N VAL A 43 -7.02 9.50 -12.40
CA VAL A 43 -6.00 10.41 -12.96
C VAL A 43 -6.63 11.40 -13.93
N LYS A 44 -7.44 10.93 -14.88
CA LYS A 44 -8.11 11.79 -15.88
C LYS A 44 -9.04 12.84 -15.27
N THR A 45 -9.64 12.54 -14.12
CA THR A 45 -10.63 13.40 -13.46
C THR A 45 -10.04 14.30 -12.38
N THR A 46 -8.91 13.91 -11.78
CA THR A 46 -8.34 14.57 -10.59
C THR A 46 -7.05 15.33 -10.89
N PHE A 47 -6.24 14.87 -11.83
CA PHE A 47 -4.95 15.52 -12.13
C PHE A 47 -5.20 16.77 -12.98
N PHE A 48 -4.40 17.83 -12.75
CA PHE A 48 -4.53 19.08 -13.51
C PHE A 48 -4.16 18.92 -14.97
N ASP A 49 -3.11 18.13 -15.25
CA ASP A 49 -2.68 17.80 -16.61
C ASP A 49 -2.54 16.27 -16.71
N PRO A 50 -3.61 15.56 -17.08
CA PRO A 50 -3.59 14.10 -17.19
C PRO A 50 -2.79 13.59 -18.39
N TYR A 51 -2.34 14.48 -19.28
CA TYR A 51 -1.58 14.14 -20.49
C TYR A 51 -0.09 14.51 -20.37
N SER A 52 0.36 14.95 -19.19
CA SER A 52 1.76 15.21 -18.88
C SER A 52 2.17 14.49 -17.60
N ILE A 53 2.14 13.15 -17.63
CA ILE A 53 2.52 12.28 -16.52
C ILE A 53 3.72 11.43 -16.92
N ARG A 54 4.65 11.27 -15.99
CA ARG A 54 5.88 10.48 -16.16
C ARG A 54 6.23 9.73 -14.88
N ASP A 55 7.09 8.72 -15.02
CA ASP A 55 7.58 7.87 -13.93
C ASP A 55 6.44 7.22 -13.15
N ALA A 56 5.39 6.82 -13.88
CA ALA A 56 4.17 6.26 -13.34
C ALA A 56 4.39 4.81 -12.92
N SER A 57 3.99 4.50 -11.70
CA SER A 57 4.06 3.15 -11.15
C SER A 57 2.88 2.93 -10.21
N ILE A 58 2.35 1.71 -10.22
CA ILE A 58 1.13 1.33 -9.50
C ILE A 58 1.39 0.09 -8.66
N SER A 59 0.74 -0.04 -7.52
CA SER A 59 0.75 -1.29 -6.77
C SER A 59 -0.38 -2.22 -7.20
N GLN A 60 -0.23 -3.51 -6.91
CA GLN A 60 -1.39 -4.40 -6.82
C GLN A 60 -2.33 -3.91 -5.68
N PRO A 61 -3.62 -4.27 -5.69
CA PRO A 61 -4.54 -3.97 -4.60
C PRO A 61 -4.05 -4.58 -3.29
N VAL A 62 -3.96 -3.75 -2.26
CA VAL A 62 -3.50 -4.14 -0.93
C VAL A 62 -4.59 -3.85 0.09
N TYR A 63 -4.90 -4.84 0.92
CA TYR A 63 -5.88 -4.65 1.98
C TYR A 63 -5.29 -3.72 3.06
N ARG A 64 -6.10 -2.78 3.53
CA ARG A 64 -5.72 -1.77 4.53
C ARG A 64 -6.80 -1.66 5.60
N GLN A 65 -6.34 -1.43 6.82
CA GLN A 65 -7.17 -1.11 7.97
C GLN A 65 -6.59 0.09 8.70
N GLY A 66 -7.42 1.08 8.99
CA GLY A 66 -6.99 2.31 9.62
C GLY A 66 -6.13 3.16 8.68
N ILE A 67 -6.67 4.29 8.24
CA ILE A 67 -5.93 5.21 7.37
C ILE A 67 -5.63 6.48 8.15
N TYR A 68 -4.34 6.78 8.33
CA TYR A 68 -3.92 8.10 8.77
C TYR A 68 -4.12 9.11 7.63
N ASP A 69 -4.97 10.12 7.83
CA ASP A 69 -5.29 11.15 6.83
C ASP A 69 -4.44 12.43 6.96
N GLY A 70 -3.56 12.48 7.96
CA GLY A 70 -2.76 13.66 8.30
C GLY A 70 -3.19 14.35 9.60
N THR A 71 -4.38 14.03 10.10
CA THR A 71 -4.92 14.57 11.37
C THR A 71 -5.34 13.45 12.32
N ASN A 72 -6.07 12.45 11.81
CA ASN A 72 -6.63 11.37 12.61
C ASN A 72 -6.43 10.00 11.93
N ILE A 73 -6.65 8.92 12.69
CA ILE A 73 -6.82 7.59 12.12
C ILE A 73 -8.30 7.41 11.74
N VAL A 74 -8.57 7.34 10.45
CA VAL A 74 -9.90 7.06 9.90
C VAL A 74 -10.14 5.56 9.94
N ALA A 75 -11.29 5.16 10.48
CA ALA A 75 -11.75 3.78 10.48
C ALA A 75 -12.13 3.32 9.06
N TYR A 76 -11.12 2.97 8.27
CA TYR A 76 -11.25 2.39 6.95
C TYR A 76 -10.89 0.91 7.00
N ARG A 77 -11.60 0.07 6.24
CA ARG A 77 -11.33 -1.36 6.05
C ARG A 77 -11.66 -1.74 4.62
N GLY A 78 -10.64 -1.89 3.79
CA GLY A 78 -10.87 -2.13 2.37
C GLY A 78 -9.60 -2.22 1.56
N TRP A 79 -9.76 -2.24 0.24
CA TRP A 79 -8.66 -2.34 -0.70
C TRP A 79 -8.13 -0.96 -1.04
N ALA A 80 -6.80 -0.82 -1.05
CA ALA A 80 -6.13 0.37 -1.47
C ALA A 80 -5.17 0.07 -2.63
N VAL A 81 -4.91 1.06 -3.47
CA VAL A 81 -3.86 1.02 -4.49
C VAL A 81 -2.99 2.24 -4.31
N CYS A 82 -1.67 2.03 -4.33
CA CYS A 82 -0.70 3.11 -4.33
C CYS A 82 -0.31 3.41 -5.77
N LEU A 83 -0.55 4.65 -6.18
CA LEU A 83 -0.03 5.22 -7.40
C LEU A 83 1.15 6.13 -7.05
N ARG A 84 2.25 6.02 -7.79
CA ARG A 84 3.36 6.96 -7.73
C ARG A 84 3.57 7.54 -9.12
N ALA A 85 3.56 8.85 -9.23
CA ALA A 85 3.73 9.52 -10.52
C ALA A 85 4.29 10.94 -10.33
N ASN A 86 4.91 11.46 -11.39
CA ASN A 86 5.29 12.86 -11.51
C ASN A 86 4.41 13.53 -12.58
N ALA A 87 3.58 14.47 -12.15
CA ALA A 87 2.64 15.17 -13.01
C ALA A 87 2.87 16.68 -12.93
N LYS A 88 2.47 17.39 -13.99
CA LYS A 88 2.52 18.86 -13.99
C LYS A 88 1.46 19.46 -13.06
N ASN A 89 1.83 20.54 -12.39
CA ASN A 89 0.90 21.39 -11.67
C ASN A 89 0.17 22.37 -12.62
N ARG A 90 -0.69 23.22 -12.06
CA ARG A 90 -1.43 24.26 -12.82
C ARG A 90 -0.54 25.25 -13.57
N MET A 91 0.73 25.40 -13.18
CA MET A 91 1.70 26.28 -13.84
C MET A 91 2.51 25.55 -14.93
N GLY A 92 2.19 24.28 -15.21
CA GLY A 92 2.87 23.48 -16.24
C GLY A 92 4.23 22.90 -15.82
N ALA A 93 4.60 23.03 -14.55
CA ALA A 93 5.86 22.50 -14.02
C ALA A 93 5.65 21.15 -13.34
N TYR A 94 6.58 20.22 -13.55
CA TYR A 94 6.66 18.97 -12.78
C TYR A 94 7.05 19.27 -11.33
N THR A 95 6.30 18.72 -10.38
CA THR A 95 6.51 18.95 -8.94
C THR A 95 7.31 17.84 -8.25
N GLY A 96 7.75 16.84 -9.02
CA GLY A 96 8.46 15.66 -8.51
C GLY A 96 7.52 14.49 -8.25
N LEU A 97 8.07 13.41 -7.71
CA LEU A 97 7.32 12.20 -7.42
C LEU A 97 6.36 12.41 -6.25
N ASN A 98 5.09 12.12 -6.50
CA ASN A 98 4.02 12.12 -5.50
C ASN A 98 3.44 10.72 -5.37
N TYR A 99 2.97 10.39 -4.16
CA TYR A 99 2.12 9.23 -3.92
C TYR A 99 0.66 9.66 -3.94
N SER A 100 -0.19 8.79 -4.48
CA SER A 100 -1.64 8.82 -4.35
C SER A 100 -2.10 7.47 -3.80
N LEU A 101 -2.61 7.47 -2.57
CA LEU A 101 -3.28 6.34 -1.96
C LEU A 101 -4.75 6.37 -2.38
N LEU A 102 -5.17 5.39 -3.16
CA LEU A 102 -6.52 5.29 -3.72
C LEU A 102 -7.28 4.20 -2.98
N LEU A 103 -8.33 4.57 -2.26
CA LEU A 103 -9.14 3.68 -1.44
C LEU A 103 -10.37 3.26 -2.24
N PHE A 104 -10.60 1.95 -2.31
CA PHE A 104 -11.61 1.35 -3.16
C PHE A 104 -12.84 0.92 -2.36
N LYS A 105 -13.97 0.95 -3.05
CA LYS A 105 -15.23 0.30 -2.67
C LYS A 105 -15.79 -0.43 -3.89
N GLY A 106 -15.59 -1.74 -3.94
CA GLY A 106 -15.77 -2.49 -5.19
C GLY A 106 -14.75 -2.03 -6.23
N ASP A 107 -15.19 -1.74 -7.45
CA ASP A 107 -14.32 -1.34 -8.57
C ASP A 107 -14.13 0.18 -8.73
N VAL A 108 -14.61 1.00 -7.78
CA VAL A 108 -14.49 2.46 -7.84
C VAL A 108 -13.58 3.01 -6.74
N VAL A 109 -12.85 4.07 -7.06
CA VAL A 109 -12.09 4.87 -6.08
C VAL A 109 -13.11 5.73 -5.32
N GLU A 110 -13.29 5.46 -4.03
CA GLU A 110 -14.22 6.20 -3.15
C GLU A 110 -13.52 7.40 -2.51
N LEU A 111 -12.24 7.22 -2.14
CA LEU A 111 -11.45 8.25 -1.47
C LEU A 111 -10.01 8.19 -1.98
N SER A 112 -9.33 9.34 -1.98
CA SER A 112 -7.92 9.41 -2.31
C SER A 112 -7.19 10.36 -1.37
N LEU A 113 -5.98 9.98 -0.97
CA LEU A 113 -5.01 10.85 -0.31
C LEU A 113 -3.81 11.00 -1.23
N SER A 114 -3.40 12.23 -1.53
CA SER A 114 -2.30 12.49 -2.44
C SER A 114 -1.33 13.50 -1.85
N GLY A 115 -0.05 13.34 -2.12
CA GLY A 115 0.98 14.26 -1.66
C GLY A 115 2.40 13.81 -2.01
N PRO A 116 3.42 14.60 -1.64
CA PRO A 116 4.81 14.24 -1.85
C PRO A 116 5.14 12.89 -1.23
N THR A 117 6.09 12.15 -1.82
CA THR A 117 6.51 10.85 -1.31
C THR A 117 7.05 10.88 0.13
N THR A 118 7.42 12.05 0.65
CA THR A 118 7.88 12.24 2.04
C THR A 118 6.75 12.48 3.04
N GLN A 119 5.52 12.69 2.56
CA GLN A 119 4.43 13.14 3.40
C GLN A 119 3.78 11.96 4.17
N PRO A 120 3.71 12.00 5.52
CA PRO A 120 3.37 10.82 6.33
C PRO A 120 2.04 10.16 5.98
N GLN A 121 0.98 10.92 5.68
CA GLN A 121 -0.35 10.36 5.40
C GLN A 121 -0.47 9.57 4.10
N VAL A 122 0.52 9.63 3.22
CA VAL A 122 0.59 8.76 2.01
C VAL A 122 1.80 7.84 2.07
N ASN A 123 2.94 8.35 2.53
CA ASN A 123 4.19 7.61 2.63
C ASN A 123 4.04 6.38 3.54
N ASN A 124 3.42 6.51 4.71
CA ASN A 124 3.27 5.41 5.65
C ASN A 124 2.47 4.23 5.08
N HIS A 125 1.63 4.47 4.06
CA HIS A 125 0.81 3.43 3.43
C HIS A 125 1.41 2.85 2.17
N CYS A 126 2.28 3.61 1.48
CA CYS A 126 2.77 3.28 0.14
C CYS A 126 4.27 3.00 0.02
N LYS A 127 5.11 3.41 0.99
CA LYS A 127 6.58 3.33 0.87
C LYS A 127 7.12 1.90 0.76
N ASP A 128 6.50 0.96 1.46
CA ASP A 128 6.93 -0.44 1.52
C ASP A 128 6.13 -1.34 0.55
N VAL A 129 5.26 -0.74 -0.27
CA VAL A 129 4.41 -1.49 -1.20
C VAL A 129 5.16 -1.69 -2.52
N PRO A 130 5.26 -2.92 -3.04
CA PRO A 130 5.84 -3.15 -4.36
C PRO A 130 5.06 -2.40 -5.44
N LEU A 131 5.81 -1.67 -6.29
CA LEU A 131 5.27 -0.91 -7.40
C LEU A 131 5.75 -1.50 -8.72
N GLU A 132 4.82 -1.68 -9.65
CA GLU A 132 5.09 -2.06 -11.04
C GLU A 132 4.94 -0.84 -11.96
N PRO A 133 5.67 -0.77 -13.09
CA PRO A 133 5.49 0.28 -14.08
C PRO A 133 4.03 0.39 -14.53
N PHE A 134 3.55 1.62 -14.74
CA PHE A 134 2.17 1.88 -15.15
C PHE A 134 2.11 2.82 -16.37
N PRO A 135 2.55 2.35 -17.55
CA PRO A 135 2.64 3.16 -18.76
C PRO A 135 1.28 3.66 -19.28
N GLU A 136 0.17 3.09 -18.84
CA GLU A 136 -1.19 3.40 -19.31
C GLU A 136 -1.63 4.85 -19.02
N ILE A 137 -0.97 5.52 -18.06
CA ILE A 137 -1.20 6.93 -17.75
C ILE A 137 -0.03 7.83 -18.17
N GLU A 138 1.06 7.27 -18.69
CA GLU A 138 2.20 8.06 -19.12
C GLU A 138 1.92 8.72 -20.46
N SER A 139 2.44 9.94 -20.61
CA SER A 139 2.46 10.59 -21.91
C SER A 139 3.61 10.01 -22.73
N THR A 140 3.32 9.11 -23.67
CA THR A 140 4.28 8.71 -24.70
C THR A 140 4.54 9.94 -25.58
N ASN A 141 5.67 10.61 -25.36
CA ASN A 141 6.18 11.65 -26.25
C ASN A 141 7.26 11.03 -27.13
#